data_AF-A0A948YBY4-F1
#
_entry.id   AF-A0A948YBY4-F1
#
_cell.length_a   1.000
_cell.length_b   1.000
_cell.length_c   1.000
_cell.angle_alpha   90.00
_cell.angle_beta   90.00
_cell.angle_gamma   90.00
#
_symmetry.space_group_name_H-M   'P 1'
#
loop_
_entity.id
_entity.type
_entity.pdbx_description
1 polymer ?
#
loop_
_entity_poly.entity_id
_entity_poly.type
_entity_poly.pdbx_seq_one_letter_code
_entity_poly.pdbx_strand_id
1 'polypeptide(L)'
;MSNNQFVIVSHTKELDSYKAAQFIVQETLPKIHEKNPKLAILFYSVHHDAQKIVKIISDAFNEIDIVGGTSPGYITNDTLEVDQPYVSLAVLIGDDFDVDTFYSTQIKNREFEAGLELGEHAKSSKKQQHGILFYDSVKQSVSEGAPSLNMATPLISGISQSGLGNMNLAGIGVLADPNLQKPASIVCEGNTIRNGASLSIFSGDVQLDTITLHGCSPESGYYTVTKAEGPVIIEIENKPAIEFIKEVLGEASTLEPKDYPLFLTLGVNHGDLFDDYNPNMYANRLCLAVDESVGALIMFEPDLIAGTKIQIMQRNLNFSYISIQINAMKEQLRDREIVFALYLDCIGRWSRFCGSEEEEGHFVQEAIGRDIPLFGVYSGVEISKVGNGLQALDWTGVLSLFSIPRKAI
;
A
#
# COMPACT_ATOMS: atom_id res chain seq x y z
N MET A 1 11.69 -5.37 -33.34
CA MET A 1 11.52 -5.22 -31.88
C MET A 1 10.39 -4.22 -31.70
N SER A 2 9.15 -4.69 -31.57
CA SER A 2 8.01 -3.81 -31.33
C SER A 2 8.17 -3.21 -29.95
N ASN A 3 8.51 -1.92 -29.89
CA ASN A 3 8.71 -1.16 -28.66
C ASN A 3 7.35 -0.84 -28.02
N ASN A 4 6.60 -1.88 -27.62
CA ASN A 4 5.26 -1.74 -27.08
C ASN A 4 5.35 -1.35 -25.60
N GLN A 5 5.76 -0.11 -25.38
CA GLN A 5 5.96 0.46 -24.06
C GLN A 5 4.59 0.64 -23.37
N PHE A 6 4.28 -0.25 -22.42
CA PHE A 6 3.04 -0.25 -21.63
C PHE A 6 2.94 0.89 -20.62
N VAL A 7 4.08 1.37 -20.13
CA VAL A 7 4.13 2.45 -19.13
C VAL A 7 5.29 3.40 -19.41
N ILE A 8 5.04 4.68 -19.15
CA ILE A 8 6.06 5.72 -19.13
C ILE A 8 6.20 6.21 -17.70
N VAL A 9 7.40 6.07 -17.13
CA VAL A 9 7.74 6.58 -15.81
C VAL A 9 8.60 7.84 -15.96
N SER A 10 8.25 8.89 -15.23
CA SER A 10 9.04 10.10 -15.09
C SER A 10 9.09 10.55 -13.64
N HIS A 11 10.19 11.18 -13.24
CA HIS A 11 10.34 11.74 -11.90
C HIS A 11 11.32 12.91 -11.92
N THR A 12 11.22 13.77 -10.92
CA THR A 12 12.16 14.88 -10.72
C THR A 12 12.31 15.18 -9.24
N LYS A 13 13.47 15.72 -8.88
CA LYS A 13 13.79 16.22 -7.53
C LYS A 13 13.84 17.75 -7.46
N GLU A 14 13.33 18.41 -8.51
CA GLU A 14 13.20 19.87 -8.53
C GLU A 14 12.34 20.31 -7.35
N LEU A 15 12.78 21.36 -6.64
CA LEU A 15 12.13 21.86 -5.43
C LEU A 15 10.98 22.82 -5.77
N ASP A 16 11.12 23.60 -6.84
CA ASP A 16 10.05 24.51 -7.25
C ASP A 16 8.88 23.73 -7.89
N SER A 17 7.69 23.90 -7.33
CA SER A 17 6.51 23.14 -7.76
C SER A 17 6.13 23.40 -9.23
N TYR A 18 6.29 24.63 -9.73
CA TYR A 18 5.98 24.89 -11.14
C TYR A 18 6.95 24.17 -12.06
N LYS A 19 8.26 24.30 -11.80
CA LYS A 19 9.31 23.66 -12.60
C LYS A 19 9.22 22.14 -12.52
N ALA A 20 8.93 21.58 -11.35
CA ALA A 20 8.77 20.14 -11.18
C ALA A 20 7.61 19.60 -12.06
N ALA A 21 6.43 20.23 -12.00
CA ALA A 21 5.31 19.84 -12.84
C ALA A 21 5.59 20.02 -14.34
N GLN A 22 6.23 21.14 -14.73
CA GLN A 22 6.62 21.37 -16.12
C GLN A 22 7.61 20.33 -16.63
N PHE A 23 8.59 19.93 -15.81
CA PHE A 23 9.54 18.87 -16.14
C PHE A 23 8.81 17.55 -16.42
N ILE A 24 7.89 17.14 -15.54
CA ILE A 24 7.11 15.92 -15.71
C ILE A 24 6.32 15.94 -17.02
N VAL A 25 5.65 17.05 -17.33
CA VAL A 25 4.90 17.22 -18.58
C VAL A 25 5.84 17.12 -19.80
N GLN A 26 6.95 17.87 -19.79
CA GLN A 26 7.90 17.92 -20.90
C GLN A 26 8.57 16.57 -21.17
N GLU A 27 8.84 15.79 -20.12
CA GLU A 27 9.50 14.49 -20.24
C GLU A 27 8.56 13.36 -20.65
N THR A 28 7.27 13.48 -20.31
CA THR A 28 6.30 12.39 -20.47
C THR A 28 5.47 12.56 -21.75
N LEU A 29 4.96 13.77 -22.02
CA LEU A 29 4.00 14.00 -23.09
C LEU A 29 4.53 13.62 -24.49
N PRO A 30 5.80 13.91 -24.86
CA PRO A 30 6.34 13.49 -26.15
C PRO A 30 6.40 11.96 -26.34
N LYS A 31 6.53 11.21 -25.23
CA LYS A 31 6.62 9.74 -25.25
C LYS A 31 5.23 9.07 -25.34
N ILE A 32 4.15 9.82 -25.11
CA ILE A 32 2.75 9.39 -25.24
C ILE A 32 2.22 9.61 -26.66
N HIS A 33 2.87 10.45 -27.46
CA HIS A 33 2.37 10.83 -28.78
C HIS A 33 1.95 9.61 -29.63
N GLU A 34 0.74 9.67 -30.19
CA GLU A 34 0.10 8.59 -30.96
C GLU A 34 -0.19 7.28 -30.20
N LYS A 35 -0.04 7.27 -28.87
CA LYS A 35 -0.45 6.17 -28.02
C LYS A 35 -1.76 6.48 -27.29
N ASN A 36 -2.35 5.45 -26.69
CA ASN A 36 -3.63 5.52 -25.98
C ASN A 36 -3.41 5.47 -24.45
N PRO A 37 -3.23 6.62 -23.77
CA PRO A 37 -3.06 6.65 -22.32
C PRO A 37 -4.38 6.29 -21.61
N LYS A 38 -4.30 5.44 -20.60
CA LYS A 38 -5.46 4.89 -19.89
C LYS A 38 -5.59 5.35 -18.45
N LEU A 39 -4.46 5.56 -17.76
CA LEU A 39 -4.42 6.01 -16.38
C LEU A 39 -3.07 6.67 -16.09
N ALA A 40 -3.07 7.75 -15.34
CA ALA A 40 -1.88 8.34 -14.75
C ALA A 40 -1.87 8.10 -13.23
N ILE A 41 -0.74 7.65 -12.71
CA ILE A 41 -0.49 7.47 -11.27
C ILE A 41 0.56 8.50 -10.86
N LEU A 42 0.13 9.51 -10.09
CA LEU A 42 0.93 10.66 -9.69
C LEU A 42 1.16 10.62 -8.17
N PHE A 43 2.43 10.69 -7.78
CA PHE A 43 2.81 10.91 -6.39
C PHE A 43 3.75 12.10 -6.26
N TYR A 44 3.62 12.81 -5.15
CA TYR A 44 4.43 13.98 -4.84
C TYR A 44 4.73 14.05 -3.35
N SER A 45 5.90 14.61 -3.04
CA SER A 45 6.29 14.87 -1.66
C SER A 45 5.55 16.09 -1.07
N VAL A 46 5.55 16.16 0.25
CA VAL A 46 5.07 17.31 1.05
C VAL A 46 5.86 18.61 0.87
N HIS A 47 6.89 18.61 0.04
CA HIS A 47 7.69 19.80 -0.29
C HIS A 47 7.03 20.65 -1.38
N HIS A 48 6.01 20.12 -2.05
CA HIS A 48 5.33 20.79 -3.14
C HIS A 48 3.97 21.37 -2.73
N ASP A 49 3.56 22.40 -3.48
CA ASP A 49 2.16 22.82 -3.53
C ASP A 49 1.40 21.80 -4.39
N ALA A 50 0.72 20.89 -3.71
CA ALA A 50 0.01 19.77 -4.30
C ALA A 50 -1.02 20.21 -5.35
N GLN A 51 -1.82 21.25 -5.05
CA GLN A 51 -2.83 21.77 -5.99
C GLN A 51 -2.17 22.32 -7.25
N LYS A 52 -1.04 23.00 -7.11
CA LYS A 52 -0.28 23.52 -8.26
C LYS A 52 0.28 22.40 -9.14
N ILE A 53 0.86 21.36 -8.53
CA ILE A 53 1.36 20.18 -9.28
C ILE A 53 0.23 19.52 -10.05
N VAL A 54 -0.84 19.15 -9.33
CA VAL A 54 -1.97 18.42 -9.91
C VAL A 54 -2.62 19.23 -11.02
N LYS A 55 -2.82 20.54 -10.83
CA LYS A 55 -3.44 21.39 -11.87
C LYS A 55 -2.62 21.44 -13.15
N ILE A 56 -1.31 21.67 -13.06
CA ILE A 56 -0.42 21.77 -14.24
C ILE A 56 -0.38 20.45 -15.00
N ILE A 57 -0.27 19.33 -14.28
CA ILE A 57 -0.24 18.00 -14.90
C ILE A 57 -1.61 17.72 -15.52
N SER A 58 -2.71 17.87 -14.78
CA SER A 58 -4.06 17.60 -15.30
C SER A 58 -4.40 18.42 -16.54
N ASP A 59 -3.99 19.69 -16.59
CA ASP A 59 -4.19 20.55 -17.78
C ASP A 59 -3.43 20.06 -19.02
N ALA A 60 -2.28 19.41 -18.83
CA ALA A 60 -1.45 18.89 -19.91
C ALA A 60 -1.91 17.53 -20.42
N PHE A 61 -2.46 16.69 -19.53
CA PHE A 61 -2.95 15.35 -19.83
C PHE A 61 -4.49 15.40 -19.90
N ASN A 62 -5.01 16.03 -20.96
CA ASN A 62 -6.45 16.14 -21.16
C ASN A 62 -7.07 14.74 -21.34
N GLU A 63 -8.22 14.49 -20.70
CA GLU A 63 -9.04 13.28 -20.85
C GLU A 63 -8.54 11.98 -20.19
N ILE A 64 -7.46 12.01 -19.38
CA ILE A 64 -7.04 10.84 -18.59
C ILE A 64 -7.33 11.05 -17.10
N ASP A 65 -7.75 9.99 -16.43
CA ASP A 65 -7.80 9.99 -14.97
C ASP A 65 -6.38 10.03 -14.39
N ILE A 66 -6.20 10.87 -13.37
CA ILE A 66 -5.00 10.93 -12.56
C ILE A 66 -5.36 10.52 -11.14
N VAL A 67 -4.73 9.45 -10.66
CA VAL A 67 -4.86 8.94 -9.30
C VAL A 67 -3.53 8.99 -8.57
N GLY A 68 -3.53 8.73 -7.27
CA GLY A 68 -2.34 8.74 -6.42
C GLY A 68 -2.49 9.77 -5.32
N GLY A 69 -1.40 10.40 -4.90
CA GLY A 69 -1.47 11.36 -3.80
C GLY A 69 -0.13 11.73 -3.19
N THR A 70 -0.18 12.10 -1.92
CA THR A 70 1.02 12.43 -1.15
C THR A 70 1.71 11.16 -0.69
N SER A 71 3.03 11.06 -0.85
CA SER A 71 3.81 9.96 -0.25
C SER A 71 5.15 10.48 0.28
N PRO A 72 5.71 9.91 1.37
CA PRO A 72 7.00 10.32 1.91
C PRO A 72 8.17 9.98 0.97
N GLY A 73 7.97 9.13 -0.04
CA GLY A 73 9.04 8.72 -0.94
C GLY A 73 8.53 8.03 -2.20
N TYR A 74 9.44 7.78 -3.13
CA TYR A 74 9.13 7.14 -4.41
C TYR A 74 10.20 6.13 -4.80
N ILE A 75 9.79 5.22 -5.66
CA ILE A 75 10.56 4.07 -6.11
C ILE A 75 10.46 3.99 -7.64
N THR A 76 11.60 3.86 -8.30
CA THR A 76 11.72 3.56 -9.73
C THR A 76 12.66 2.38 -9.92
N ASN A 77 12.99 1.99 -11.16
CA ASN A 77 14.03 0.98 -11.41
C ASN A 77 15.39 1.36 -10.79
N ASP A 78 15.74 2.65 -10.75
CA ASP A 78 17.06 3.16 -10.37
C ASP A 78 17.08 4.06 -9.13
N THR A 79 15.91 4.37 -8.57
CA THR A 79 15.80 5.30 -7.44
C THR A 79 14.98 4.71 -6.31
N LEU A 80 15.48 4.86 -5.08
CA LEU A 80 14.79 4.57 -3.82
C LEU A 80 15.00 5.79 -2.93
N GLU A 81 14.01 6.66 -2.83
CA GLU A 81 14.15 7.91 -2.09
C GLU A 81 13.00 8.16 -1.15
N VAL A 82 13.35 8.62 0.05
CA VAL A 82 12.44 8.96 1.14
C VAL A 82 12.87 10.31 1.69
N ASP A 83 11.89 11.13 2.08
CA ASP A 83 12.10 12.43 2.73
C ASP A 83 12.91 13.42 1.88
N GLN A 84 12.61 13.47 0.58
CA GLN A 84 13.20 14.42 -0.38
C GLN A 84 12.10 15.11 -1.20
N PRO A 85 12.35 16.31 -1.77
CA PRO A 85 11.46 16.89 -2.75
C PRO A 85 11.39 15.99 -3.98
N TYR A 86 10.19 15.56 -4.36
CA TYR A 86 9.97 14.85 -5.60
C TYR A 86 8.55 15.05 -6.15
N VAL A 87 8.45 14.88 -7.47
CA VAL A 87 7.22 14.56 -8.19
C VAL A 87 7.52 13.36 -9.08
N SER A 88 6.67 12.35 -9.07
CA SER A 88 6.82 11.13 -9.88
C SER A 88 5.49 10.72 -10.51
N LEU A 89 5.54 10.37 -11.79
CA LEU A 89 4.38 10.04 -12.61
C LEU A 89 4.64 8.73 -13.36
N ALA A 90 3.67 7.82 -13.32
CA ALA A 90 3.58 6.69 -14.24
C ALA A 90 2.33 6.84 -15.10
N VAL A 91 2.46 6.76 -16.42
CA VAL A 91 1.33 6.77 -17.36
C VAL A 91 1.20 5.41 -18.01
N LEU A 92 0.10 4.72 -17.75
CA LEU A 92 -0.27 3.43 -18.34
C LEU A 92 -0.90 3.65 -19.71
N ILE A 93 -0.48 2.84 -20.68
CA ILE A 93 -0.78 3.04 -22.09
C ILE A 93 -1.06 1.69 -22.75
N GLY A 94 -2.12 1.63 -23.55
CA GLY A 94 -2.42 0.48 -24.39
C GLY A 94 -3.84 0.51 -24.94
N ASP A 95 -4.08 -0.31 -25.95
CA ASP A 95 -5.40 -0.41 -26.60
C ASP A 95 -6.22 -1.60 -26.09
N ASP A 96 -5.55 -2.61 -25.51
CA ASP A 96 -6.14 -3.89 -25.15
C ASP A 96 -6.71 -3.93 -23.72
N PHE A 97 -6.75 -2.78 -23.04
CA PHE A 97 -7.33 -2.65 -21.69
C PHE A 97 -8.04 -1.31 -21.49
N ASP A 98 -8.99 -1.29 -20.55
CA ASP A 98 -9.68 -0.08 -20.10
C ASP A 98 -9.53 0.05 -18.57
N VAL A 99 -9.60 1.28 -18.08
CA VAL A 99 -9.60 1.60 -16.65
C VAL A 99 -10.78 2.50 -16.33
N ASP A 100 -11.62 2.08 -15.38
CA ASP A 100 -12.67 2.92 -14.81
C ASP A 100 -12.23 3.37 -13.42
N THR A 101 -12.26 4.67 -13.13
CA THR A 101 -11.88 5.21 -11.82
C THR A 101 -13.08 5.78 -11.07
N PHE A 102 -13.19 5.42 -9.80
CA PHE A 102 -14.24 5.87 -8.90
C PHE A 102 -13.62 6.58 -7.69
N TYR A 103 -14.33 7.57 -7.15
CA TYR A 103 -13.84 8.37 -6.05
C TYR A 103 -14.89 8.44 -4.93
N SER A 104 -14.43 8.50 -3.68
CA SER A 104 -15.23 8.93 -2.54
C SER A 104 -14.47 10.05 -1.84
N THR A 105 -15.12 11.20 -1.63
CA THR A 105 -14.47 12.43 -1.13
C THR A 105 -14.62 12.64 0.37
N GLN A 106 -15.27 11.69 1.08
CA GLN A 106 -15.59 11.83 2.50
C GLN A 106 -15.45 10.50 3.26
N ILE A 107 -14.22 10.05 3.47
CA ILE A 107 -13.96 8.81 4.23
C ILE A 107 -13.83 9.07 5.74
N LYS A 108 -13.69 10.32 6.17
CA LYS A 108 -13.50 10.69 7.58
C LYS A 108 -14.66 10.21 8.43
N ASN A 109 -14.40 9.22 9.29
CA ASN A 109 -15.40 8.55 10.16
C ASN A 109 -16.53 7.87 9.37
N ARG A 110 -16.27 7.54 8.11
CA ARG A 110 -17.20 6.93 7.15
C ARG A 110 -16.47 5.92 6.27
N GLU A 111 -15.40 5.33 6.78
CA GLU A 111 -14.50 4.47 6.03
C GLU A 111 -15.28 3.31 5.40
N PHE A 112 -16.16 2.67 6.18
CA PHE A 112 -17.02 1.58 5.71
C PHE A 112 -18.00 2.03 4.62
N GLU A 113 -18.72 3.13 4.83
CA GLU A 113 -19.68 3.65 3.86
C GLU A 113 -19.00 4.07 2.55
N ALA A 114 -17.83 4.70 2.63
CA ALA A 114 -17.04 5.07 1.47
C ALA A 114 -16.56 3.83 0.69
N GLY A 115 -16.15 2.79 1.41
CA GLY A 115 -15.77 1.51 0.79
C GLY A 115 -16.93 0.86 0.06
N LEU A 116 -18.11 0.87 0.68
CA LEU A 116 -19.34 0.36 0.06
C LEU A 116 -19.72 1.18 -1.17
N GLU A 117 -19.67 2.52 -1.09
CA GLU A 117 -19.92 3.42 -2.22
C GLU A 117 -18.99 3.12 -3.40
N LEU A 118 -17.68 3.10 -3.16
CA LEU A 118 -16.68 2.75 -4.18
C LEU A 118 -16.96 1.37 -4.78
N GLY A 119 -17.23 0.39 -3.93
CA GLY A 119 -17.50 -0.97 -4.34
C GLY A 119 -18.79 -1.12 -5.16
N GLU A 120 -19.85 -0.37 -4.85
CA GLU A 120 -21.10 -0.38 -5.63
C GLU A 120 -20.92 0.33 -6.98
N HIS A 121 -20.24 1.48 -7.02
CA HIS A 121 -19.94 2.16 -8.27
C HIS A 121 -19.07 1.31 -9.19
N ALA A 122 -18.06 0.63 -8.64
CA ALA A 122 -17.17 -0.25 -9.38
C ALA A 122 -17.88 -1.44 -10.05
N LYS A 123 -19.07 -1.85 -9.59
CA LYS A 123 -19.86 -2.90 -10.28
C LYS A 123 -20.34 -2.52 -11.67
N SER A 124 -20.41 -1.22 -11.95
CA SER A 124 -20.78 -0.73 -13.29
C SER A 124 -19.69 -0.98 -14.33
N SER A 125 -18.45 -1.24 -13.90
CA SER A 125 -17.31 -1.53 -14.78
C SER A 125 -17.48 -2.80 -15.59
N LYS A 126 -16.90 -2.81 -16.78
CA LYS A 126 -16.83 -4.01 -17.63
C LYS A 126 -16.04 -5.11 -16.91
N LYS A 127 -16.58 -6.35 -16.86
CA LYS A 127 -15.98 -7.58 -16.30
C LYS A 127 -14.77 -7.32 -15.39
N GLN A 128 -15.02 -7.13 -14.11
CA GLN A 128 -14.03 -6.84 -13.08
C GLN A 128 -13.02 -7.97 -12.95
N GLN A 129 -11.73 -7.63 -12.95
CA GLN A 129 -10.67 -8.61 -12.74
C GLN A 129 -9.69 -8.14 -11.66
N HIS A 130 -9.26 -6.88 -11.73
CA HIS A 130 -8.21 -6.35 -10.87
C HIS A 130 -8.43 -4.87 -10.55
N GLY A 131 -7.84 -4.36 -9.46
CA GLY A 131 -7.94 -2.94 -9.13
C GLY A 131 -6.77 -2.37 -8.35
N ILE A 132 -6.70 -1.04 -8.32
CA ILE A 132 -5.81 -0.27 -7.45
C ILE A 132 -6.64 0.64 -6.54
N LEU A 133 -6.32 0.67 -5.24
CA LEU A 133 -7.01 1.51 -4.25
C LEU A 133 -6.01 2.47 -3.58
N PHE A 134 -6.29 3.76 -3.63
CA PHE A 134 -5.55 4.76 -2.85
C PHE A 134 -6.51 5.50 -1.93
N TYR A 135 -6.14 5.71 -0.68
CA TYR A 135 -6.95 6.50 0.24
C TYR A 135 -6.10 7.34 1.19
N ASP A 136 -6.61 8.48 1.62
CA ASP A 136 -5.94 9.33 2.60
C ASP A 136 -5.98 8.66 3.99
N SER A 137 -4.86 8.07 4.41
CA SER A 137 -4.75 7.43 5.72
C SER A 137 -4.74 8.44 6.87
N VAL A 138 -4.51 9.73 6.61
CA VAL A 138 -4.32 10.77 7.63
C VAL A 138 -5.60 11.57 7.85
N LYS A 139 -6.46 11.05 8.74
CA LYS A 139 -7.73 11.70 9.13
C LYS A 139 -7.53 13.09 9.72
N GLN A 140 -6.50 13.22 10.54
CA GLN A 140 -6.03 14.48 11.12
C GLN A 140 -4.53 14.35 11.39
N SER A 141 -3.74 15.32 10.91
CA SER A 141 -2.29 15.34 11.18
C SER A 141 -1.96 16.04 12.50
N VAL A 142 -0.71 15.91 12.95
CA VAL A 142 -0.21 16.60 14.16
C VAL A 142 -0.32 18.13 14.02
N SER A 143 -0.09 18.68 12.83
CA SER A 143 -0.27 20.11 12.58
C SER A 143 -1.72 20.59 12.70
N GLU A 144 -2.69 19.67 12.64
CA GLU A 144 -4.13 19.95 12.71
C GLU A 144 -4.74 19.61 14.08
N GLY A 145 -4.04 18.86 14.93
CA GLY A 145 -4.52 18.47 16.26
C GLY A 145 -3.94 17.13 16.72
N ALA A 146 -4.69 16.41 17.58
CA ALA A 146 -4.33 15.06 17.95
C ALA A 146 -4.37 14.16 16.69
N PRO A 147 -3.27 13.49 16.34
CA PRO A 147 -3.22 12.71 15.11
C PRO A 147 -4.22 11.56 15.17
N SER A 148 -4.90 11.31 14.06
CA SER A 148 -5.80 10.18 13.91
C SER A 148 -5.77 9.69 12.46
N LEU A 149 -6.10 8.41 12.27
CA LEU A 149 -6.03 7.75 10.98
C LEU A 149 -7.42 7.38 10.46
N ASN A 150 -7.53 7.31 9.14
CA ASN A 150 -8.60 6.57 8.47
C ASN A 150 -8.11 5.12 8.32
N MET A 151 -8.93 4.15 8.73
CA MET A 151 -8.52 2.75 8.79
C MET A 151 -8.88 2.00 7.50
N ALA A 152 -7.98 1.14 7.02
CA ALA A 152 -8.20 0.37 5.80
C ALA A 152 -9.21 -0.75 6.02
N THR A 153 -9.23 -1.41 7.18
CA THR A 153 -10.13 -2.54 7.47
C THR A 153 -11.62 -2.20 7.22
N PRO A 154 -12.20 -1.13 7.80
CA PRO A 154 -13.59 -0.77 7.52
C PRO A 154 -13.81 -0.41 6.05
N LEU A 155 -12.87 0.30 5.41
CA LEU A 155 -12.93 0.63 3.98
C LEU A 155 -12.99 -0.63 3.11
N ILE A 156 -12.09 -1.59 3.36
CA ILE A 156 -12.05 -2.89 2.68
C ILE A 156 -13.32 -3.70 2.97
N SER A 157 -13.83 -3.64 4.19
CA SER A 157 -15.07 -4.33 4.57
C SER A 157 -16.27 -3.80 3.77
N GLY A 158 -16.34 -2.49 3.55
CA GLY A 158 -17.35 -1.88 2.68
C GLY A 158 -17.25 -2.36 1.22
N ILE A 159 -16.04 -2.35 0.65
CA ILE A 159 -15.77 -2.88 -0.70
C ILE A 159 -16.13 -4.37 -0.79
N SER A 160 -15.81 -5.12 0.26
CA SER A 160 -16.11 -6.56 0.32
C SER A 160 -17.60 -6.82 0.39
N GLN A 161 -18.36 -6.01 1.14
CA GLN A 161 -19.81 -6.11 1.22
C GLN A 161 -20.51 -5.78 -0.10
N SER A 162 -19.93 -4.93 -0.95
CA SER A 162 -20.46 -4.77 -2.30
C SER A 162 -20.29 -6.06 -3.12
N GLY A 163 -19.39 -6.98 -2.75
CA GLY A 163 -19.14 -8.23 -3.47
C GLY A 163 -17.83 -8.21 -4.26
N LEU A 164 -16.98 -7.19 -4.05
CA LEU A 164 -15.65 -7.09 -4.65
C LEU A 164 -14.53 -7.59 -3.74
N GLY A 165 -14.86 -8.23 -2.62
CA GLY A 165 -13.88 -8.67 -1.61
C GLY A 165 -12.90 -9.75 -2.06
N ASN A 166 -13.17 -10.43 -3.18
CA ASN A 166 -12.30 -11.47 -3.74
C ASN A 166 -11.44 -11.00 -4.92
N MET A 167 -11.61 -9.74 -5.35
CA MET A 167 -10.85 -9.13 -6.46
C MET A 167 -9.36 -9.07 -6.11
N ASN A 168 -8.49 -9.21 -7.11
CA ASN A 168 -7.08 -8.87 -6.93
C ASN A 168 -6.95 -7.35 -6.87
N LEU A 169 -6.70 -6.83 -5.67
CA LEU A 169 -6.54 -5.41 -5.42
C LEU A 169 -5.16 -5.17 -4.83
N ALA A 170 -4.46 -4.16 -5.32
CA ALA A 170 -3.32 -3.57 -4.64
C ALA A 170 -3.70 -2.18 -4.16
N GLY A 171 -3.34 -1.79 -2.94
CA GLY A 171 -3.67 -0.45 -2.49
C GLY A 171 -2.80 0.05 -1.36
N ILE A 172 -2.92 1.34 -1.09
CA ILE A 172 -2.22 1.99 0.02
C ILE A 172 -3.06 3.07 0.69
N GLY A 173 -2.79 3.23 1.98
CA GLY A 173 -3.04 4.47 2.70
C GLY A 173 -1.92 5.47 2.41
N VAL A 174 -2.24 6.51 1.65
CA VAL A 174 -1.30 7.59 1.35
C VAL A 174 -1.01 8.38 2.63
N LEU A 175 0.24 8.78 2.82
CA LEU A 175 0.68 9.60 3.96
C LEU A 175 1.68 10.66 3.51
N ALA A 176 1.82 11.71 4.31
CA ALA A 176 2.64 12.86 3.99
C ALA A 176 4.10 12.63 4.41
N ASP A 177 4.28 12.15 5.63
CA ASP A 177 5.55 11.93 6.30
C ASP A 177 5.38 10.84 7.38
N PRO A 178 6.45 10.13 7.76
CA PRO A 178 6.36 9.02 8.73
C PRO A 178 5.89 9.43 10.13
N ASN A 179 5.96 10.73 10.47
CA ASN A 179 5.55 11.24 11.79
C ASN A 179 4.12 11.78 11.80
N LEU A 180 3.40 11.67 10.67
CA LEU A 180 2.05 12.22 10.50
C LEU A 180 1.99 13.73 10.79
N GLN A 181 3.11 14.43 10.61
CA GLN A 181 3.22 15.84 10.96
C GLN A 181 2.35 16.70 10.07
N LYS A 182 2.32 16.37 8.78
CA LYS A 182 1.59 17.09 7.74
C LYS A 182 0.36 16.30 7.26
N PRO A 183 -0.64 17.02 6.72
CA PRO A 183 -1.77 16.38 6.07
C PRO A 183 -1.36 15.65 4.79
N ALA A 184 -1.98 14.50 4.53
CA ALA A 184 -1.89 13.79 3.25
C ALA A 184 -3.12 14.09 2.39
N SER A 185 -3.05 13.82 1.09
CA SER A 185 -4.18 14.00 0.16
C SER A 185 -4.07 13.02 -0.99
N ILE A 186 -5.22 12.68 -1.58
CA ILE A 186 -5.28 11.94 -2.84
C ILE A 186 -5.52 12.87 -4.01
N VAL A 187 -5.19 12.42 -5.22
CA VAL A 187 -5.58 13.09 -6.47
C VAL A 187 -6.97 12.60 -6.90
N CYS A 188 -7.87 13.52 -7.22
CA CYS A 188 -9.23 13.25 -7.65
C CYS A 188 -9.67 14.31 -8.66
N GLU A 189 -10.01 13.91 -9.88
CA GLU A 189 -10.55 14.79 -10.93
C GLU A 189 -9.76 16.10 -11.11
N GLY A 190 -8.44 15.99 -11.17
CA GLY A 190 -7.52 17.13 -11.33
C GLY A 190 -7.43 18.09 -10.13
N ASN A 191 -7.86 17.65 -8.95
CA ASN A 191 -7.74 18.35 -7.68
C ASN A 191 -7.10 17.46 -6.62
N THR A 192 -6.69 18.06 -5.49
CA THR A 192 -6.26 17.31 -4.30
C THR A 192 -7.38 17.27 -3.27
N ILE A 193 -7.70 16.08 -2.76
CA ILE A 193 -8.77 15.87 -1.78
C ILE A 193 -8.20 15.28 -0.48
N ARG A 194 -8.55 15.91 0.64
CA ARG A 194 -8.35 15.37 2.00
C ARG A 194 -9.43 14.37 2.32
N ASN A 195 -9.09 13.33 3.08
CA ASN A 195 -10.04 12.29 3.50
C ASN A 195 -10.82 11.71 2.30
N GLY A 196 -10.12 11.50 1.18
CA GLY A 196 -10.68 10.88 -0.01
C GLY A 196 -10.09 9.50 -0.27
N ALA A 197 -10.78 8.72 -1.10
CA ALA A 197 -10.31 7.46 -1.64
C ALA A 197 -10.62 7.38 -3.14
N SER A 198 -9.75 6.70 -3.90
CA SER A 198 -9.93 6.38 -5.31
C SER A 198 -9.77 4.87 -5.54
N LEU A 199 -10.64 4.31 -6.36
CA LEU A 199 -10.60 2.91 -6.78
C LEU A 199 -10.59 2.86 -8.31
N SER A 200 -9.48 2.40 -8.88
CA SER A 200 -9.34 2.18 -10.32
C SER A 200 -9.52 0.70 -10.64
N ILE A 201 -10.45 0.36 -11.52
CA ILE A 201 -10.76 -1.01 -11.95
C ILE A 201 -10.22 -1.24 -13.35
N PHE A 202 -9.40 -2.28 -13.49
CA PHE A 202 -8.80 -2.68 -14.75
C PHE A 202 -9.62 -3.79 -15.41
N SER A 203 -9.82 -3.66 -16.72
CA SER A 203 -10.50 -4.65 -17.54
C SER A 203 -9.82 -4.84 -18.90
N GLY A 204 -10.12 -5.94 -19.60
CA GLY A 204 -9.47 -6.30 -20.86
C GLY A 204 -8.40 -7.36 -20.67
N ASP A 205 -7.31 -7.26 -21.45
CA ASP A 205 -6.26 -8.28 -21.49
C ASP A 205 -5.20 -8.10 -20.38
N VAL A 206 -5.20 -6.96 -19.68
CA VAL A 206 -4.29 -6.74 -18.56
C VAL A 206 -4.69 -7.54 -17.33
N GLN A 207 -3.71 -8.21 -16.73
CA GLN A 207 -3.86 -8.95 -15.48
C GLN A 207 -3.00 -8.32 -14.39
N LEU A 208 -3.44 -8.40 -13.14
CA LEU A 208 -2.70 -7.98 -11.95
C LEU A 208 -2.49 -9.18 -11.03
N ASP A 209 -1.23 -9.49 -10.75
CA ASP A 209 -0.86 -10.51 -9.77
C ASP A 209 -0.07 -9.82 -8.64
N THR A 210 -0.50 -10.02 -7.40
CA THR A 210 0.11 -9.41 -6.23
C THR A 210 0.95 -10.41 -5.44
N ILE A 211 2.03 -9.91 -4.85
CA ILE A 211 2.89 -10.64 -3.91
C ILE A 211 2.99 -9.78 -2.65
N THR A 212 2.79 -10.42 -1.49
CA THR A 212 2.92 -9.77 -0.20
C THR A 212 4.26 -10.11 0.44
N LEU A 213 5.15 -9.12 0.50
CA LEU A 213 6.49 -9.23 1.08
C LEU A 213 6.43 -8.82 2.56
N HIS A 214 6.09 -9.78 3.42
CA HIS A 214 5.65 -9.54 4.81
C HIS A 214 6.64 -8.89 5.78
N GLY A 215 7.95 -8.83 5.48
CA GLY A 215 8.98 -8.28 6.39
C GLY A 215 9.12 -9.02 7.74
N CYS A 216 8.19 -9.90 8.10
CA CYS A 216 8.04 -10.54 9.40
C CYS A 216 7.62 -12.02 9.24
N SER A 217 7.99 -12.84 10.21
CA SER A 217 7.62 -14.25 10.33
C SER A 217 7.15 -14.59 11.75
N PRO A 218 6.25 -15.57 11.95
CA PRO A 218 5.80 -15.95 13.28
C PRO A 218 6.95 -16.45 14.16
N GLU A 219 7.01 -15.98 15.40
CA GLU A 219 8.01 -16.39 16.41
C GLU A 219 7.36 -17.20 17.56
N SER A 220 6.05 -17.06 17.77
CA SER A 220 5.32 -17.73 18.85
C SER A 220 4.33 -18.79 18.35
N GLY A 221 3.77 -19.56 19.28
CA GLY A 221 2.51 -20.27 19.07
C GLY A 221 1.31 -19.33 19.01
N TYR A 222 0.11 -19.87 18.81
CA TYR A 222 -1.13 -19.09 18.76
C TYR A 222 -1.61 -18.69 20.15
N TYR A 223 -2.02 -17.43 20.27
CA TYR A 223 -2.71 -16.86 21.42
C TYR A 223 -4.07 -16.29 21.00
N THR A 224 -4.98 -16.12 21.95
CA THR A 224 -6.30 -15.55 21.71
C THR A 224 -6.44 -14.17 22.32
N VAL A 225 -6.84 -13.20 21.49
CA VAL A 225 -7.41 -11.94 21.97
C VAL A 225 -8.72 -12.28 22.67
N THR A 226 -8.81 -12.03 23.98
CA THR A 226 -10.02 -12.35 24.77
C THR A 226 -10.94 -11.15 24.95
N LYS A 227 -10.41 -9.92 24.80
CA LYS A 227 -11.20 -8.69 24.87
C LYS A 227 -10.56 -7.56 24.07
N ALA A 228 -11.35 -6.90 23.23
CA ALA A 228 -10.95 -5.72 22.47
C ALA A 228 -12.12 -4.78 22.22
N GLU A 229 -11.83 -3.49 22.03
CA GLU A 229 -12.79 -2.45 21.63
C GLU A 229 -12.18 -1.57 20.54
N GLY A 230 -12.71 -1.68 19.31
CA GLY A 230 -12.11 -1.04 18.14
C GLY A 230 -10.65 -1.48 17.97
N PRO A 231 -9.68 -0.55 17.83
CA PRO A 231 -8.26 -0.88 17.72
C PRO A 231 -7.59 -1.22 19.07
N VAL A 232 -8.32 -1.18 20.19
CA VAL A 232 -7.73 -1.35 21.53
C VAL A 232 -7.87 -2.80 21.98
N ILE A 233 -6.76 -3.55 22.00
CA ILE A 233 -6.71 -4.87 22.63
C ILE A 233 -6.51 -4.70 24.13
N ILE A 234 -7.53 -5.11 24.89
CA ILE A 234 -7.55 -4.99 26.35
C ILE A 234 -7.00 -6.25 26.99
N GLU A 235 -7.37 -7.43 26.48
CA GLU A 235 -6.95 -8.72 27.04
C GLU A 235 -6.50 -9.73 25.97
N ILE A 236 -5.43 -10.46 26.30
CA ILE A 236 -4.92 -11.63 25.55
C ILE A 236 -4.78 -12.77 26.57
N GLU A 237 -5.28 -13.96 26.23
CA GLU A 237 -5.30 -15.12 27.14
C GLU A 237 -5.91 -14.81 28.54
N ASN A 238 -6.95 -13.97 28.58
CA ASN A 238 -7.64 -13.49 29.79
C ASN A 238 -6.74 -12.70 30.77
N LYS A 239 -5.65 -12.10 30.27
CA LYS A 239 -4.78 -11.19 31.00
C LYS A 239 -4.72 -9.82 30.31
N PRO A 240 -4.44 -8.72 31.05
CA PRO A 240 -4.16 -7.43 30.42
C PRO A 240 -3.10 -7.58 29.32
N ALA A 241 -3.34 -6.99 28.15
CA ALA A 241 -2.52 -7.24 26.97
C ALA A 241 -1.02 -6.91 27.20
N ILE A 242 -0.71 -5.81 27.87
CA ILE A 242 0.68 -5.44 28.21
C ILE A 242 1.32 -6.46 29.16
N GLU A 243 0.58 -6.92 30.18
CA GLU A 243 1.08 -7.92 31.13
C GLU A 243 1.39 -9.23 30.39
N PHE A 244 0.49 -9.67 29.52
CA PHE A 244 0.68 -10.86 28.71
C PHE A 244 1.91 -10.76 27.80
N ILE A 245 2.08 -9.64 27.08
CA ILE A 245 3.25 -9.44 26.21
C ILE A 245 4.56 -9.46 27.01
N LYS A 246 4.60 -8.82 28.19
CA LYS A 246 5.77 -8.88 29.08
C LYS A 246 6.14 -10.32 29.45
N GLU A 247 5.15 -11.14 29.79
CA GLU A 247 5.38 -12.55 30.11
C GLU A 247 5.94 -13.33 28.92
N VAL A 248 5.39 -13.11 27.72
CA VAL A 248 5.85 -13.83 26.51
C VAL A 248 7.24 -13.40 26.09
N LEU A 249 7.56 -12.11 26.16
CA LEU A 249 8.91 -11.60 25.89
C LEU A 249 9.93 -12.08 26.93
N GLY A 250 9.48 -12.37 28.15
CA GLY A 250 10.28 -12.93 29.23
C GLY A 250 11.29 -11.94 29.84
N GLU A 251 11.92 -12.35 30.95
CA GLU A 251 12.82 -11.49 31.74
C GLU A 251 14.11 -11.07 31.01
N ALA A 252 14.46 -11.74 29.92
CA ALA A 252 15.64 -11.43 29.12
C ALA A 252 15.41 -10.25 28.16
N SER A 253 14.16 -9.90 27.87
CA SER A 253 13.83 -8.76 27.01
C SER A 253 14.09 -7.44 27.73
N THR A 254 14.70 -6.49 27.03
CA THR A 254 14.92 -5.13 27.54
C THR A 254 13.80 -4.16 27.14
N LEU A 255 12.77 -4.65 26.43
CA LEU A 255 11.68 -3.83 25.93
C LEU A 255 10.66 -3.56 27.05
N GLU A 256 10.42 -2.28 27.31
CA GLU A 256 9.31 -1.83 28.17
C GLU A 256 8.08 -1.50 27.31
N PRO A 257 6.87 -1.35 27.90
CA PRO A 257 5.65 -1.09 27.14
C PRO A 257 5.72 0.12 26.23
N LYS A 258 6.41 1.18 26.67
CA LYS A 258 6.69 2.39 25.89
C LYS A 258 7.49 2.14 24.60
N ASP A 259 8.19 1.00 24.52
CA ASP A 259 9.03 0.60 23.38
C ASP A 259 8.29 -0.36 22.43
N TYR A 260 7.08 -0.83 22.79
CA TYR A 260 6.25 -1.68 21.92
C TYR A 260 5.72 -0.98 20.67
N PRO A 261 5.34 0.32 20.70
CA PRO A 261 4.94 1.03 19.51
C PRO A 261 5.97 0.90 18.40
N LEU A 262 5.50 0.62 17.19
CA LEU A 262 6.32 0.39 15.99
C LEU A 262 7.21 -0.86 16.00
N PHE A 263 7.41 -1.54 17.14
CA PHE A 263 8.28 -2.71 17.27
C PHE A 263 7.51 -4.01 17.42
N LEU A 264 6.44 -4.02 18.23
CA LEU A 264 5.58 -5.18 18.44
C LEU A 264 4.62 -5.33 17.26
N THR A 265 4.62 -6.51 16.64
CA THR A 265 3.70 -6.88 15.57
C THR A 265 3.00 -8.20 15.87
N LEU A 266 1.72 -8.26 15.50
CA LEU A 266 0.86 -9.43 15.70
C LEU A 266 0.40 -9.94 14.33
N GLY A 267 0.62 -11.22 14.07
CA GLY A 267 0.22 -11.88 12.83
C GLY A 267 -1.09 -12.62 13.00
N VAL A 268 -1.98 -12.47 12.02
CA VAL A 268 -3.24 -13.21 11.90
C VAL A 268 -3.11 -14.20 10.76
N ASN A 269 -3.29 -15.50 11.04
CA ASN A 269 -3.32 -16.54 10.02
C ASN A 269 -4.75 -16.71 9.48
N HIS A 270 -4.94 -16.50 8.18
CA HIS A 270 -6.20 -16.68 7.44
C HIS A 270 -6.30 -18.05 6.74
N GLY A 271 -5.30 -18.92 6.92
CA GLY A 271 -5.29 -20.30 6.45
C GLY A 271 -5.70 -21.30 7.53
N ASP A 272 -5.39 -22.57 7.30
CA ASP A 272 -5.50 -23.59 8.34
C ASP A 272 -4.41 -23.35 9.41
N LEU A 273 -4.78 -23.46 10.68
CA LEU A 273 -3.86 -23.29 11.82
C LEU A 273 -2.85 -24.45 11.94
N PHE A 274 -3.13 -25.58 11.28
CA PHE A 274 -2.30 -26.78 11.34
C PHE A 274 -1.47 -27.02 10.07
N ASP A 275 -1.61 -26.17 9.06
CA ASP A 275 -0.79 -26.22 7.85
C ASP A 275 0.62 -25.63 8.11
N ASP A 276 1.55 -25.96 7.20
CA ASP A 276 2.87 -25.32 7.18
C ASP A 276 2.74 -23.81 6.97
N TYR A 277 3.70 -23.05 7.52
CA TYR A 277 3.73 -21.59 7.39
C TYR A 277 3.72 -21.17 5.91
N ASN A 278 2.69 -20.41 5.55
CA ASN A 278 2.58 -19.77 4.24
C ASN A 278 2.43 -18.26 4.42
N PRO A 279 3.42 -17.44 4.03
CA PRO A 279 3.36 -15.99 4.19
C PRO A 279 2.09 -15.38 3.57
N ASN A 280 1.63 -15.89 2.42
CA ASN A 280 0.44 -15.37 1.73
C ASN A 280 -0.90 -15.58 2.47
N MET A 281 -0.87 -16.29 3.60
CA MET A 281 -2.04 -16.48 4.47
C MET A 281 -1.98 -15.58 5.71
N TYR A 282 -0.95 -14.76 5.88
CA TYR A 282 -0.81 -13.90 7.06
C TYR A 282 -1.19 -12.47 6.76
N ALA A 283 -1.84 -11.82 7.73
CA ALA A 283 -1.95 -10.38 7.80
C ALA A 283 -1.21 -9.90 9.04
N ASN A 284 -0.31 -8.94 8.89
CA ASN A 284 0.46 -8.41 10.01
C ASN A 284 -0.18 -7.12 10.55
N ARG A 285 -0.18 -6.95 11.87
CA ARG A 285 -0.79 -5.83 12.59
C ARG A 285 0.23 -5.16 13.48
N LEU A 286 0.41 -3.86 13.30
CA LEU A 286 1.36 -3.06 14.04
C LEU A 286 0.75 -2.52 15.33
N CYS A 287 1.47 -2.66 16.44
CA CYS A 287 1.18 -1.90 17.64
C CYS A 287 1.55 -0.43 17.40
N LEU A 288 0.54 0.44 17.41
CA LEU A 288 0.70 1.88 17.20
C LEU A 288 1.00 2.62 18.50
N ALA A 289 0.37 2.22 19.59
CA ALA A 289 0.53 2.82 20.90
C ALA A 289 0.17 1.82 22.01
N VAL A 290 0.41 2.22 23.27
CA VAL A 290 0.00 1.46 24.45
C VAL A 290 -0.76 2.38 25.40
N ASP A 291 -1.72 1.82 26.14
CA ASP A 291 -2.35 2.48 27.28
C ASP A 291 -1.97 1.74 28.55
N GLU A 292 -0.93 2.23 29.23
CA GLU A 292 -0.42 1.64 30.47
C GLU A 292 -1.42 1.75 31.63
N SER A 293 -2.37 2.68 31.60
CA SER A 293 -3.33 2.86 32.69
C SER A 293 -4.32 1.71 32.82
N VAL A 294 -4.64 1.06 31.69
CA VAL A 294 -5.53 -0.10 31.61
C VAL A 294 -4.84 -1.36 31.10
N GLY A 295 -3.53 -1.30 30.81
CA GLY A 295 -2.74 -2.45 30.37
C GLY A 295 -3.03 -2.88 28.92
N ALA A 296 -3.43 -1.96 28.04
CA ALA A 296 -3.92 -2.27 26.69
C ALA A 296 -2.92 -1.94 25.57
N LEU A 297 -3.03 -2.64 24.45
CA LEU A 297 -2.33 -2.32 23.20
C LEU A 297 -3.29 -1.59 22.26
N ILE A 298 -2.81 -0.56 21.58
CA ILE A 298 -3.56 0.16 20.54
C ILE A 298 -2.94 -0.24 19.20
N MET A 299 -3.70 -0.96 18.40
CA MET A 299 -3.29 -1.49 17.10
C MET A 299 -3.59 -0.50 15.98
N PHE A 300 -2.90 -0.64 14.87
CA PHE A 300 -3.13 0.21 13.69
C PHE A 300 -4.54 -0.01 13.12
N GLU A 301 -4.98 -1.27 13.03
CA GLU A 301 -6.28 -1.66 12.48
C GLU A 301 -7.22 -2.27 13.54
N PRO A 302 -8.55 -2.09 13.42
CA PRO A 302 -9.54 -2.46 14.44
C PRO A 302 -10.13 -3.88 14.29
N ASP A 303 -9.44 -4.79 13.60
CA ASP A 303 -9.96 -6.13 13.28
C ASP A 303 -9.54 -7.23 14.27
N LEU A 304 -8.65 -6.93 15.22
CA LEU A 304 -8.27 -7.85 16.29
C LEU A 304 -9.34 -7.87 17.40
N ILE A 305 -10.45 -8.56 17.12
CA ILE A 305 -11.60 -8.70 18.03
C ILE A 305 -11.46 -9.91 18.98
N ALA A 306 -12.31 -9.99 20.00
CA ALA A 306 -12.38 -11.15 20.89
C ALA A 306 -12.59 -12.46 20.10
N GLY A 307 -11.77 -13.48 20.40
CA GLY A 307 -11.71 -14.75 19.69
C GLY A 307 -10.63 -14.82 18.60
N THR A 308 -10.09 -13.69 18.16
CA THR A 308 -9.03 -13.66 17.12
C THR A 308 -7.79 -14.41 17.61
N LYS A 309 -7.27 -15.30 16.75
CA LYS A 309 -6.02 -16.02 16.97
C LYS A 309 -4.87 -15.21 16.39
N ILE A 310 -3.87 -14.95 17.21
CA ILE A 310 -2.70 -14.14 16.87
C ILE A 310 -1.41 -14.91 17.16
N GLN A 311 -0.34 -14.53 16.47
CA GLN A 311 1.04 -14.90 16.82
C GLN A 311 1.87 -13.63 16.97
N ILE A 312 2.85 -13.67 17.86
CA ILE A 312 3.90 -12.65 17.88
C ILE A 312 4.77 -12.87 16.64
N MET A 313 5.01 -11.78 15.93
CA MET A 313 5.79 -11.78 14.70
C MET A 313 7.17 -11.18 14.98
N GLN A 314 8.19 -11.83 14.44
CA GLN A 314 9.56 -11.34 14.44
C GLN A 314 9.90 -10.78 13.08
N ARG A 315 10.65 -9.68 13.06
CA ARG A 315 11.11 -9.10 11.81
C ARG A 315 12.24 -9.92 11.19
N ASN A 316 12.17 -10.13 9.87
CA ASN A 316 13.21 -10.77 9.11
C ASN A 316 14.20 -9.72 8.58
N LEU A 317 15.46 -9.79 9.03
CA LEU A 317 16.54 -8.92 8.56
C LEU A 317 17.35 -9.54 7.41
N ASN A 318 16.99 -10.74 6.97
CA ASN A 318 17.56 -11.37 5.78
C ASN A 318 16.57 -11.23 4.62
N PHE A 319 16.88 -10.31 3.70
CA PHE A 319 15.97 -9.94 2.61
C PHE A 319 16.03 -10.88 1.39
N SER A 320 16.80 -11.97 1.44
CA SER A 320 16.89 -12.94 0.32
C SER A 320 15.56 -13.58 -0.08
N TYR A 321 14.58 -13.62 0.84
CA TYR A 321 13.23 -14.09 0.54
C TYR A 321 12.53 -13.27 -0.55
N ILE A 322 12.85 -11.98 -0.67
CA ILE A 322 12.24 -11.06 -1.63
C ILE A 322 12.49 -11.55 -3.05
N SER A 323 13.75 -11.78 -3.40
CA SER A 323 14.11 -12.25 -4.74
C SER A 323 13.57 -13.66 -5.03
N ILE A 324 13.52 -14.54 -4.02
CA ILE A 324 12.95 -15.89 -4.16
C ILE A 324 11.45 -15.80 -4.52
N GLN A 325 10.67 -15.01 -3.78
CA GLN A 325 9.23 -14.87 -4.03
C GLN A 325 8.92 -14.20 -5.37
N ILE A 326 9.66 -13.14 -5.72
CA ILE A 326 9.50 -12.44 -7.01
C ILE A 326 9.81 -13.37 -8.18
N ASN A 327 10.91 -14.13 -8.09
CA ASN A 327 11.27 -15.08 -9.16
C ASN A 327 10.27 -16.24 -9.27
N ALA A 328 9.73 -16.72 -8.15
CA ALA A 328 8.68 -17.73 -8.15
C ALA A 328 7.41 -17.23 -8.86
N MET A 329 6.99 -15.99 -8.59
CA MET A 329 5.86 -15.38 -9.30
C MET A 329 6.17 -15.20 -10.79
N LYS A 330 7.36 -14.70 -11.17
CA LYS A 330 7.76 -14.59 -12.58
C LYS A 330 7.66 -15.92 -13.33
N GLU A 331 8.05 -17.02 -12.70
CA GLU A 331 7.91 -18.37 -13.29
C GLU A 331 6.45 -18.80 -13.42
N GLN A 332 5.59 -18.49 -12.44
CA GLN A 332 4.14 -18.72 -12.55
C GLN A 332 3.50 -17.90 -13.68
N LEU A 333 4.07 -16.74 -13.99
CA LEU A 333 3.62 -15.84 -15.05
C LEU A 333 4.27 -16.10 -16.41
N ARG A 334 5.02 -17.19 -16.57
CA ARG A 334 5.80 -17.46 -17.80
C ARG A 334 4.97 -17.56 -19.09
N ASP A 335 3.68 -17.83 -18.99
CA ASP A 335 2.77 -17.89 -20.14
C ASP A 335 2.21 -16.51 -20.54
N ARG A 336 2.52 -15.48 -19.74
CA ARG A 336 2.20 -14.07 -19.95
C ARG A 336 3.46 -13.25 -20.14
N GLU A 337 3.32 -12.02 -20.62
CA GLU A 337 4.38 -11.03 -20.69
C GLU A 337 4.19 -10.04 -19.54
N ILE A 338 5.17 -9.90 -18.65
CA ILE A 338 5.14 -8.91 -17.57
C ILE A 338 5.58 -7.56 -18.15
N VAL A 339 4.72 -6.56 -18.04
CA VAL A 339 4.87 -5.27 -18.73
C VAL A 339 5.08 -4.08 -17.79
N PHE A 340 4.75 -4.24 -16.51
CA PHE A 340 4.91 -3.20 -15.50
C PHE A 340 4.91 -3.81 -14.09
N ALA A 341 5.71 -3.24 -13.20
CA ALA A 341 5.74 -3.55 -11.78
C ALA A 341 5.35 -2.33 -10.95
N LEU A 342 4.33 -2.47 -10.09
CA LEU A 342 3.94 -1.46 -9.10
C LEU A 342 4.36 -1.95 -7.72
N TYR A 343 5.21 -1.20 -7.02
CA TYR A 343 5.67 -1.56 -5.68
C TYR A 343 5.19 -0.55 -4.63
N LEU A 344 4.40 -1.05 -3.69
CA LEU A 344 3.79 -0.27 -2.62
C LEU A 344 4.43 -0.73 -1.31
N ASP A 345 5.25 0.11 -0.68
CA ASP A 345 6.12 -0.30 0.42
C ASP A 345 5.81 0.43 1.72
N CYS A 346 5.71 -0.27 2.85
CA CYS A 346 5.54 0.37 4.13
C CYS A 346 6.75 1.26 4.44
N ILE A 347 6.51 2.53 4.80
CA ILE A 347 7.57 3.45 5.22
C ILE A 347 8.36 2.91 6.42
N GLY A 348 7.75 2.04 7.22
CA GLY A 348 8.40 1.35 8.33
C GLY A 348 9.59 0.50 7.89
N ARG A 349 9.61 0.00 6.65
CA ARG A 349 10.65 -0.88 6.11
C ARG A 349 11.87 -0.13 5.59
N TRP A 350 11.75 1.19 5.38
CA TRP A 350 12.88 2.02 4.98
C TRP A 350 14.06 1.87 5.95
N SER A 351 15.24 1.58 5.41
CA SER A 351 16.47 1.24 6.16
C SER A 351 16.72 2.11 7.40
N ARG A 352 16.56 3.44 7.29
CA ARG A 352 16.76 4.36 8.42
C ARG A 352 15.68 4.31 9.50
N PHE A 353 14.43 4.06 9.12
CA PHE A 353 13.34 3.89 10.10
C PHE A 353 13.50 2.57 10.85
N CYS A 354 14.09 1.60 10.17
CA CYS A 354 13.98 0.20 10.50
C CYS A 354 15.31 -0.37 11.06
N GLY A 355 16.38 0.44 11.07
CA GLY A 355 17.69 0.10 11.63
C GLY A 355 18.54 -0.85 10.78
N SER A 356 18.19 -1.06 9.51
CA SER A 356 18.91 -1.92 8.57
C SER A 356 20.04 -1.15 7.86
N GLU A 357 21.13 -1.84 7.53
CA GLU A 357 22.19 -1.31 6.66
C GLU A 357 21.81 -1.36 5.17
N GLU A 358 20.92 -2.29 4.80
CA GLU A 358 20.44 -2.49 3.43
C GLU A 358 18.98 -2.06 3.28
N GLU A 359 18.64 -1.56 2.10
CA GLU A 359 17.27 -1.18 1.74
C GLU A 359 16.52 -2.37 1.15
N GLU A 360 15.37 -2.74 1.72
CA GLU A 360 14.58 -3.88 1.26
C GLU A 360 14.12 -3.70 -0.20
N GLY A 361 13.82 -2.47 -0.59
CA GLY A 361 13.48 -2.10 -1.96
C GLY A 361 14.58 -2.39 -2.99
N HIS A 362 15.86 -2.49 -2.57
CA HIS A 362 16.95 -2.84 -3.48
C HIS A 362 16.80 -4.27 -4.01
N PHE A 363 16.43 -5.22 -3.15
CA PHE A 363 16.20 -6.61 -3.54
C PHE A 363 15.00 -6.74 -4.50
N VAL A 364 14.00 -5.86 -4.36
CA VAL A 364 12.89 -5.75 -5.33
C VAL A 364 13.40 -5.25 -6.67
N GLN A 365 14.18 -4.15 -6.70
CA GLN A 365 14.76 -3.62 -7.94
C GLN A 365 15.62 -4.66 -8.66
N GLU A 366 16.49 -5.38 -7.95
CA GLU A 366 17.34 -6.42 -8.50
C GLU A 366 16.52 -7.58 -9.07
N ALA A 367 15.54 -8.07 -8.31
CA ALA A 367 14.71 -9.20 -8.73
C ALA A 367 13.79 -8.85 -9.90
N ILE A 368 13.28 -7.62 -9.97
CA ILE A 368 12.48 -7.13 -11.11
C ILE A 368 13.36 -6.95 -12.34
N GLY A 369 14.57 -6.41 -12.17
CA GLY A 369 15.49 -6.12 -13.24
C GLY A 369 15.21 -4.77 -13.92
N ARG A 370 15.91 -4.52 -15.04
CA ARG A 370 15.86 -3.24 -15.76
C ARG A 370 14.90 -3.24 -16.96
N ASP A 371 14.48 -4.41 -17.40
CA ASP A 371 13.62 -4.57 -18.58
C ASP A 371 12.13 -4.35 -18.29
N ILE A 372 11.72 -4.57 -17.03
CA ILE A 372 10.35 -4.32 -16.57
C ILE A 372 10.34 -2.94 -15.89
N PRO A 373 9.58 -1.97 -16.38
CA PRO A 373 9.44 -0.69 -15.70
C PRO A 373 8.88 -0.88 -14.29
N LEU A 374 9.54 -0.26 -13.32
CA LEU A 374 9.16 -0.26 -11.91
C LEU A 374 8.74 1.15 -11.51
N PHE A 375 7.58 1.26 -10.89
CA PHE A 375 7.09 2.46 -10.23
C PHE A 375 6.59 2.09 -8.85
N GLY A 376 6.79 2.95 -7.86
CA GLY A 376 6.36 2.65 -6.52
C GLY A 376 6.49 3.83 -5.59
N VAL A 377 5.98 3.63 -4.39
CA VAL A 377 5.93 4.65 -3.34
C VAL A 377 5.96 4.00 -1.97
N TYR A 378 6.26 4.83 -0.97
CA TYR A 378 6.14 4.43 0.42
C TYR A 378 4.77 4.83 0.99
N SER A 379 4.21 3.98 1.86
CA SER A 379 2.87 4.12 2.44
C SER A 379 2.86 3.87 3.95
N GLY A 380 1.71 4.15 4.58
CA GLY A 380 1.51 3.90 6.01
C GLY A 380 0.83 2.56 6.28
N VAL A 381 0.18 2.01 5.26
CA VAL A 381 -0.56 0.75 5.27
C VAL A 381 -0.74 0.32 3.83
N GLU A 382 -0.55 -0.97 3.60
CA GLU A 382 -0.70 -1.60 2.30
C GLU A 382 -1.98 -2.43 2.29
N ILE A 383 -2.53 -2.67 1.11
CA ILE A 383 -3.74 -3.45 0.91
C ILE A 383 -3.45 -4.48 -0.16
N SER A 384 -3.65 -5.74 0.17
CA SER A 384 -3.61 -6.82 -0.82
C SER A 384 -4.44 -8.01 -0.37
N LYS A 385 -4.50 -9.03 -1.22
CA LYS A 385 -5.18 -10.28 -0.93
C LYS A 385 -4.35 -11.14 0.02
N VAL A 386 -4.98 -11.66 1.06
CA VAL A 386 -4.46 -12.68 1.96
C VAL A 386 -5.46 -13.84 1.96
N GLY A 387 -5.00 -15.01 1.51
CA GLY A 387 -5.89 -16.12 1.19
C GLY A 387 -6.97 -15.70 0.18
N ASN A 388 -8.24 -15.69 0.61
CA ASN A 388 -9.37 -15.38 -0.27
C ASN A 388 -9.92 -13.95 -0.12
N GLY A 389 -9.44 -13.16 0.85
CA GLY A 389 -9.99 -11.84 1.15
C GLY A 389 -8.95 -10.73 1.05
N LEU A 390 -9.43 -9.52 0.82
CA LEU A 390 -8.61 -8.32 0.96
C LEU A 390 -8.30 -8.05 2.44
N GLN A 391 -7.07 -7.66 2.72
CA GLN A 391 -6.59 -7.30 4.05
C GLN A 391 -5.80 -6.01 4.01
N ALA A 392 -5.95 -5.21 5.06
CA ALA A 392 -4.95 -4.22 5.43
C ALA A 392 -3.69 -4.95 5.89
N LEU A 393 -2.52 -4.38 5.63
CA LEU A 393 -1.22 -4.99 5.86
C LEU A 393 -0.28 -3.93 6.43
N ASP A 394 0.32 -4.23 7.56
CA ASP A 394 1.34 -3.39 8.17
C ASP A 394 2.72 -4.05 8.01
N TRP A 395 3.80 -3.25 8.03
CA TRP A 395 5.18 -3.76 7.93
C TRP A 395 5.42 -4.62 6.69
N THR A 396 4.73 -4.30 5.59
CA THR A 396 4.69 -5.14 4.40
C THR A 396 5.04 -4.34 3.16
N GLY A 397 5.49 -5.02 2.10
CA GLY A 397 5.49 -4.45 0.75
C GLY A 397 4.59 -5.27 -0.16
N VAL A 398 3.74 -4.59 -0.91
CA VAL A 398 2.90 -5.20 -1.92
C VAL A 398 3.50 -4.91 -3.28
N LEU A 399 4.07 -5.94 -3.91
CA LEU A 399 4.51 -5.88 -5.29
C LEU A 399 3.40 -6.41 -6.19
N SER A 400 3.05 -5.65 -7.21
CA SER A 400 2.06 -6.04 -8.20
C SER A 400 2.71 -6.12 -9.58
N LEU A 401 2.56 -7.25 -10.26
CA LEU A 401 3.04 -7.46 -11.62
C LEU A 401 1.86 -7.38 -12.58
N PHE A 402 1.90 -6.37 -13.45
CA PHE A 402 0.97 -6.25 -14.55
C PHE A 402 1.47 -7.09 -15.71
N SER A 403 0.60 -7.92 -16.26
CA SER A 403 0.94 -8.80 -17.37
C SER A 403 -0.16 -8.86 -18.43
N ILE A 404 0.24 -9.17 -19.66
CA ILE A 404 -0.66 -9.34 -20.81
C ILE A 404 -0.44 -10.73 -21.46
N PRO A 405 -1.39 -11.25 -22.24
CA PRO A 405 -1.19 -12.47 -23.00
C PRO A 405 0.00 -12.34 -23.95
N ARG A 406 0.86 -13.35 -24.04
CA ARG A 406 1.92 -13.37 -25.05
C ARG A 406 1.28 -13.46 -26.43
N LYS A 407 1.65 -12.55 -27.33
CA LYS A 407 1.26 -12.66 -28.75
C LYS A 407 1.90 -13.93 -29.32
N ALA A 408 1.11 -14.76 -30.00
CA ALA A 408 1.64 -15.91 -30.72
C ALA A 408 2.66 -15.44 -31.76
N ILE A 409 3.87 -16.02 -31.72
CA ILE A 409 4.99 -15.70 -32.62
C ILE A 409 4.67 -16.18 -34.05
#